data_AF-A0A239K628-F1
#
_entry.id   AF-A0A239K628-F1
#
_cell.length_a   1.000
_cell.length_b   1.000
_cell.length_c   1.000
_cell.angle_alpha   90.00
_cell.angle_beta   90.00
_cell.angle_gamma   90.00
#
_symmetry.space_group_name_H-M   'P 1'
#
loop_
_entity.id
_entity.type
_entity.pdbx_description
1 polymer ?
#
loop_
_entity_poly.entity_id
_entity_poly.type
_entity_poly.pdbx_seq_one_letter_code
_entity_poly.pdbx_strand_id
1 'polypeptide(L)'
;MDTVLRILQAAGGWHHGLYLRIENPPYMALIIEATDESGPCGLPAISVCHYGEQNGDAMRDPEMCFELGFAGGAHLNPFYWLC
;
A
#
# COMPACT_ATOMS: atom_id res chain seq x y z
N MET A 1 -4.05 -9.46 8.55
CA MET A 1 -4.37 -8.11 8.05
C MET A 1 -4.97 -8.32 6.68
N ASP A 2 -6.27 -8.66 6.67
CA ASP A 2 -6.83 -9.37 5.53
C ASP A 2 -7.47 -8.41 4.53
N THR A 3 -7.88 -7.23 5.00
CA THR A 3 -8.58 -6.24 4.18
C THR A 3 -7.71 -5.72 3.04
N VAL A 4 -6.48 -5.29 3.30
CA VAL A 4 -5.57 -4.80 2.24
C VAL A 4 -5.26 -5.90 1.24
N LEU A 5 -5.01 -7.12 1.72
CA LEU A 5 -4.76 -8.27 0.85
C LEU A 5 -5.97 -8.60 -0.03
N ARG A 6 -7.20 -8.54 0.52
CA ARG A 6 -8.44 -8.74 -0.23
C ARG A 6 -8.70 -7.64 -1.25
N ILE A 7 -8.39 -6.40 -0.91
CA ILE A 7 -8.46 -5.27 -1.85
C ILE A 7 -7.49 -5.51 -3.00
N LEU A 8 -6.24 -5.90 -2.69
CA LEU A 8 -5.23 -6.23 -3.69
C LEU A 8 -5.72 -7.34 -4.63
N GLN A 9 -6.28 -8.42 -4.06
CA GLN A 9 -6.82 -9.54 -4.83
C GLN A 9 -7.98 -9.11 -5.74
N ALA A 10 -8.91 -8.29 -5.23
CA ALA A 10 -10.02 -7.76 -6.00
C ALA A 10 -9.57 -6.83 -7.15
N ALA A 11 -8.43 -6.16 -6.98
CA ALA A 11 -7.81 -5.31 -7.99
C ALA A 11 -6.97 -6.07 -9.03
N GLY A 12 -6.86 -7.39 -8.94
CA GLY A 12 -6.06 -8.21 -9.86
C GLY A 12 -4.66 -8.56 -9.35
N GLY A 13 -4.35 -8.25 -8.09
CA GLY A 13 -3.08 -8.56 -7.43
C GLY A 13 -2.01 -7.50 -7.64
N TRP A 14 -0.78 -7.84 -7.28
CA TRP A 14 0.36 -6.93 -7.43
C TRP A 14 0.87 -6.91 -8.86
N HIS A 15 1.15 -5.71 -9.37
CA HIS A 15 1.88 -5.46 -10.61
C HIS A 15 2.51 -4.05 -10.54
N HIS A 16 3.53 -3.77 -11.37
CA HIS A 16 4.25 -2.48 -11.35
C HIS A 16 3.37 -1.24 -11.54
N GLY A 17 2.25 -1.37 -12.25
CA GLY A 17 1.29 -0.27 -12.47
C GLY A 17 0.17 -0.21 -11.43
N LEU A 18 0.28 -0.92 -10.31
CA LEU A 18 -0.77 -0.96 -9.30
C LEU A 18 -0.88 0.40 -8.63
N TYR A 19 -2.04 1.03 -8.78
CA TYR A 19 -2.44 2.24 -8.07
C TYR A 19 -3.93 2.16 -7.81
N LEU A 20 -4.31 2.13 -6.53
CA LEU A 20 -5.69 2.09 -6.08
C LEU A 20 -5.97 3.33 -5.25
N ARG A 21 -6.99 4.07 -5.66
CA ARG A 21 -7.55 5.18 -4.87
C ARG A 21 -8.94 4.80 -4.37
N ILE A 22 -9.09 4.80 -3.05
CA ILE A 22 -10.30 4.40 -2.37
C ILE A 22 -10.85 5.61 -1.62
N GLU A 23 -11.94 6.17 -2.11
CA GLU A 23 -12.68 7.23 -1.43
C GLU A 23 -13.34 6.67 -0.16
N ASN A 24 -13.11 7.31 0.99
CA ASN A 24 -13.53 6.81 2.30
C ASN A 24 -14.09 7.90 3.22
N PRO A 25 -15.16 8.63 2.83
CA PRO A 25 -15.69 9.72 3.64
C PRO A 25 -16.17 9.22 5.03
N PRO A 26 -15.91 9.98 6.12
CA PRO A 26 -15.35 11.34 6.18
C PRO A 26 -13.81 11.40 6.21
N TYR A 27 -13.13 10.26 6.09
CA TYR A 27 -11.67 10.17 6.09
C TYR A 27 -11.07 10.55 4.73
N MET A 28 -9.77 10.84 4.72
CA MET A 28 -9.02 11.04 3.48
C MET A 28 -9.01 9.77 2.63
N ALA A 29 -8.83 9.93 1.32
CA ALA A 29 -8.75 8.80 0.41
C ALA A 29 -7.56 7.90 0.79
N LEU A 30 -7.81 6.59 0.85
CA LEU A 30 -6.78 5.58 1.06
C LEU A 30 -6.18 5.21 -0.29
N ILE A 31 -4.87 5.11 -0.31
CA ILE A 31 -4.09 4.83 -1.50
C ILE A 31 -3.28 3.58 -1.25
N ILE A 32 -3.31 2.66 -2.22
CA ILE A 32 -2.51 1.44 -2.22
C ILE A 32 -1.80 1.39 -3.56
N GLU A 33 -0.48 1.45 -3.54
CA GLU A 33 0.33 1.49 -4.76
C GLU A 33 1.51 0.53 -4.69
N ALA A 34 1.92 -0.01 -5.84
CA ALA A 34 3.17 -0.74 -5.92
C ALA A 34 4.35 0.22 -5.75
N THR A 35 5.36 -0.23 -5.02
CA THR A 35 6.63 0.48 -4.94
C THR A 35 7.57 -0.02 -6.04
N ASP A 36 8.40 0.87 -6.57
CA ASP A 36 9.47 0.49 -7.50
C ASP A 36 10.58 -0.31 -6.81
N GLU A 37 10.73 -0.12 -5.51
CA GLU A 37 11.67 -0.86 -4.67
C GLU A 37 11.04 -2.14 -4.12
N SER A 38 11.87 -3.19 -3.99
CA SER A 38 11.51 -4.40 -3.25
C SER A 38 11.66 -4.17 -1.75
N GLY A 39 10.89 -4.87 -0.93
CA GLY A 39 11.05 -4.77 0.51
C GLY A 39 12.29 -5.50 1.04
N PRO A 40 12.45 -5.57 2.38
CA PRO A 40 13.65 -6.10 3.03
C PRO A 40 14.03 -7.54 2.67
N CYS A 41 13.07 -8.37 2.27
CA CYS A 41 13.30 -9.75 1.83
C CYS A 41 13.43 -9.88 0.30
N GLY A 42 13.49 -8.77 -0.44
CA GLY A 42 13.53 -8.76 -1.90
C GLY A 42 12.20 -9.15 -2.53
N LEU A 43 11.09 -9.02 -1.80
CA LEU A 43 9.76 -9.34 -2.29
C LEU A 43 9.06 -8.10 -2.87
N PRO A 44 8.06 -8.29 -3.76
CA PRO A 44 7.24 -7.20 -4.24
C PRO A 44 6.61 -6.45 -3.06
N ALA A 45 6.66 -5.12 -3.12
CA ALA A 45 6.19 -4.28 -2.04
C ALA A 45 5.07 -3.32 -2.49
N ILE A 46 4.26 -2.93 -1.51
CA ILE A 46 3.21 -1.93 -1.66
C ILE A 46 3.38 -0.86 -0.59
N SER A 47 3.05 0.39 -0.94
CA SER A 47 2.80 1.46 0.02
C SER A 47 1.30 1.59 0.25
N VAL A 48 0.92 1.78 1.51
CA VAL A 48 -0.45 2.08 1.94
C VAL A 48 -0.41 3.41 2.68
N CYS A 49 -1.03 4.43 2.10
CA CYS A 49 -1.01 5.78 2.67
C CYS A 49 -2.32 6.52 2.44
N HIS A 50 -2.52 7.61 3.17
CA HIS A 50 -3.57 8.58 2.85
C HIS A 50 -2.92 9.73 2.10
N TYR A 51 -3.33 9.95 0.84
CA TYR A 51 -3.01 11.19 0.14
C TYR A 51 -4.07 12.23 0.41
N GLY A 52 -3.63 13.37 0.92
CA GLY A 52 -4.48 14.54 1.15
C GLY A 52 -3.70 15.82 0.87
N GLU A 53 -4.42 16.93 0.96
CA GLU A 53 -3.82 18.26 1.03
C GLU A 53 -4.20 18.85 2.38
N GLN A 54 -3.20 19.31 3.13
CA GLN A 54 -3.42 19.99 4.40
C GLN A 54 -2.72 21.34 4.36
N ASN A 55 -3.48 22.42 4.56
CA ASN A 55 -2.98 23.79 4.49
C ASN A 55 -2.30 24.18 3.16
N GLY A 56 -2.67 23.53 2.05
CA GLY A 56 -2.04 23.73 0.75
C GLY A 56 -0.84 22.80 0.47
N ASP A 57 -0.41 22.01 1.45
CA ASP A 57 0.70 21.07 1.31
C ASP A 57 0.19 19.65 1.06
N ALA A 58 0.76 18.98 0.06
CA ALA A 58 0.49 17.57 -0.18
C ALA A 58 1.00 16.74 1.01
N MET A 59 0.12 15.93 1.59
CA MET A 59 0.47 15.03 2.68
C MET A 59 0.35 13.57 2.24
N ARG A 60 1.26 12.77 2.78
CA ARG A 60 1.27 11.31 2.71
C ARG A 60 1.42 10.79 4.15
N ASP A 61 0.32 10.66 4.88
CA ASP A 61 0.40 10.36 6.32
C ASP A 61 -0.81 9.57 6.87
N PRO A 62 -0.60 8.47 7.63
CA PRO A 62 0.63 7.68 7.72
C PRO A 62 0.86 6.85 6.46
N GLU A 63 2.13 6.67 6.08
CA GLU A 63 2.55 5.65 5.12
C GLU A 63 2.94 4.36 5.87
N MET A 64 2.52 3.20 5.38
CA MET A 64 3.05 1.91 5.81
C MET A 64 3.35 1.06 4.59
N CYS A 65 4.55 0.50 4.54
CA CYS A 65 4.95 -0.40 3.46
C CYS A 65 4.74 -1.85 3.87
N PHE A 66 4.44 -2.70 2.89
CA PHE A 66 4.25 -4.13 3.10
C PHE A 66 4.92 -4.93 2.00
N GLU A 67 5.59 -6.02 2.36
CA GLU A 67 6.03 -7.04 1.41
C GLU A 67 4.92 -8.06 1.20
N LEU A 68 4.68 -8.41 -0.06
CA LEU A 68 3.75 -9.47 -0.45
C LEU A 68 4.46 -10.81 -0.52
N GLY A 69 4.21 -11.66 0.47
CA GLY A 69 4.70 -13.04 0.52
C GLY A 69 3.61 -14.05 0.14
N PHE A 70 4.03 -15.19 -0.42
CA PHE A 70 3.15 -16.33 -0.71
C PHE A 70 3.54 -17.63 0.01
N ALA A 71 4.67 -17.63 0.73
CA ALA A 71 5.10 -18.78 1.51
C ALA A 71 4.09 -19.05 2.64
N GLY A 72 3.45 -20.23 2.62
CA GLY A 72 2.38 -20.55 3.57
C GLY A 72 1.03 -19.87 3.28
N GLY A 73 0.87 -19.27 2.10
CA GLY A 73 -0.31 -18.50 1.70
C GLY A 73 0.01 -17.03 1.46
N ALA A 74 -0.89 -16.33 0.77
CA ALA A 74 -0.72 -14.90 0.51
C ALA A 74 -0.80 -14.11 1.83
N HIS A 75 0.21 -13.29 2.10
CA HIS A 75 0.30 -12.49 3.33
C HIS A 75 1.08 -11.19 3.09
N LEU A 76 0.87 -10.23 3.98
CA LEU A 76 1.54 -8.94 3.97
C LEU A 76 2.41 -8.81 5.21
N ASN A 77 3.72 -8.61 5.03
CA ASN A 77 4.65 -8.35 6.12
C ASN A 77 4.92 -6.86 6.19
N PRO A 78 4.59 -6.18 7.31
CA PRO A 78 4.83 -4.76 7.44
C PRO A 78 6.33 -4.48 7.51
N PHE A 79 6.76 -3.45 6.79
CA PHE A 79 8.06 -2.84 6.97
C PHE A 79 7.93 -1.33 6.83
N TYR A 80 8.91 -0.61 7.33
CA TYR A 80 8.92 0.84 7.24
C TYR A 80 10.19 1.26 6.52
N TRP A 81 10.04 2.07 5.49
CA TRP A 81 11.14 2.71 4.79
C TRP A 81 10.88 4.21 4.84
N LEU A 82 11.61 4.92 5.70
CA LEU A 82 11.66 6.38 5.66
C LEU A 82 12.48 6.74 4.42
N CYS A 83 11.81 7.04 3.31
CA CYS A 83 12.40 7.90 2.29
C CYS A 83 12.42 9.35 2.84
#